data_AF-A0A378JKX7-F1
#
_entry.id   AF-A0A378JKX7-F1
#
_cell.length_a   1.000
_cell.length_b   1.000
_cell.length_c   1.000
_cell.angle_alpha   90.00
_cell.angle_beta   90.00
_cell.angle_gamma   90.00
#
_symmetry.space_group_name_H-M   'P 1'
#
loop_
_entity.id
_entity.type
_entity.pdbx_description
1 polymer ?
#
loop_
_entity_poly.entity_id
_entity_poly.type
_entity_poly.pdbx_seq_one_letter_code
_entity_poly.pdbx_strand_id
1 'polypeptide(L)'
;MWNPNVKLSIWFKIYPALAKIYPLTCLCGKQLSNIFPYVTKNYVGIMSEGCSCGIGKKLSGVPRNEECKHNILNAMQKLITE
;
A
#
# COMPACT_ATOMS: atom_id res chain seq x y z
N MET A 1 -6.04 -7.21 -6.93
CA MET A 1 -4.82 -8.02 -7.05
C MET A 1 -3.80 -7.51 -6.04
N TRP A 2 -3.19 -8.41 -5.27
CA TRP A 2 -2.20 -8.07 -4.25
C TRP A 2 -0.83 -8.07 -4.94
N ASN A 3 0.05 -7.14 -4.62
CA ASN A 3 1.32 -7.00 -5.35
C ASN A 3 2.50 -7.00 -4.37
N PRO A 4 2.84 -8.16 -3.78
CA PRO A 4 3.87 -8.27 -2.75
C PRO A 4 5.27 -7.92 -3.25
N ASN A 5 5.48 -7.94 -4.58
CA ASN A 5 6.76 -7.65 -5.22
C ASN A 5 7.07 -6.16 -5.33
N VAL A 6 6.09 -5.28 -5.07
CA VAL A 6 6.33 -3.84 -5.13
C VAL A 6 6.89 -3.35 -3.80
N LYS A 7 8.12 -2.81 -3.84
CA LYS A 7 8.76 -2.20 -2.66
C LYS A 7 7.87 -1.06 -2.14
N LEU A 8 7.62 -1.02 -0.82
CA LEU A 8 6.80 0.03 -0.19
C LEU A 8 7.33 1.44 -0.47
N SER A 9 8.64 1.61 -0.57
CA SER A 9 9.25 2.91 -0.92
C SER A 9 8.82 3.42 -2.30
N ILE A 10 8.74 2.54 -3.29
CA ILE A 10 8.22 2.87 -4.62
C ILE A 10 6.72 3.15 -4.53
N TRP A 11 5.99 2.32 -3.78
CA TRP A 11 4.54 2.48 -3.59
C TRP A 11 4.18 3.85 -3.02
N PHE A 12 4.93 4.32 -2.03
CA PHE A 12 4.73 5.62 -1.41
C PHE A 12 5.13 6.80 -2.30
N LYS A 13 6.04 6.62 -3.26
CA LYS A 13 6.30 7.65 -4.28
C LYS A 13 5.11 7.83 -5.21
N ILE A 14 4.45 6.73 -5.59
CA ILE A 14 3.27 6.75 -6.45
C ILE A 14 2.03 7.24 -5.68
N TYR A 15 1.91 6.88 -4.40
CA TYR A 15 0.80 7.29 -3.53
C TYR A 15 1.30 7.91 -2.21
N PRO A 16 1.71 9.18 -2.21
CA PRO A 16 2.25 9.84 -1.03
C PRO A 16 1.29 9.89 0.16
N ALA A 17 -0.02 9.91 -0.11
CA ALA A 17 -1.04 9.84 0.95
C ALA A 17 -0.94 8.55 1.79
N LEU A 18 -0.50 7.44 1.19
CA LEU A 18 -0.30 6.18 1.91
C LEU A 18 0.94 6.20 2.82
N ALA A 19 1.92 7.07 2.54
CA ALA A 19 3.08 7.25 3.40
C ALA A 19 2.69 7.91 4.73
N LYS A 20 1.70 8.81 4.72
CA LYS A 20 1.24 9.53 5.91
C LYS A 20 0.54 8.65 6.95
N ILE A 21 -0.01 7.53 6.52
CA ILE A 21 -0.67 6.55 7.38
C ILE A 21 0.27 5.42 7.81
N TYR A 22 1.51 5.40 7.30
CA TYR A 22 2.53 4.41 7.64
C TYR A 22 3.47 4.95 8.73
N PRO A 23 3.92 4.13 9.70
CA PRO A 23 3.61 2.72 9.89
C PRO A 23 2.20 2.51 10.45
N LEU A 24 1.53 1.45 9.99
CA LEU A 24 0.24 1.06 10.54
C LEU A 24 0.42 0.42 11.92
N THR A 25 -0.42 0.83 12.87
CA THR A 25 -0.44 0.28 14.23
C THR A 25 -1.65 -0.62 14.48
N CYS A 26 -1.42 -1.67 15.25
CA CYS A 26 -2.45 -2.49 15.87
C CYS A 26 -3.27 -1.69 16.89
N LEU A 27 -4.43 -2.22 17.28
CA LEU A 27 -5.24 -1.63 18.36
C LEU A 27 -4.49 -1.57 19.71
N CYS A 28 -3.57 -2.51 19.96
CA CYS A 28 -2.69 -2.53 21.12
C CYS A 28 -1.49 -1.56 21.04
N GLY A 29 -1.41 -0.73 20.00
CA GLY A 29 -0.33 0.26 19.82
C GLY A 29 0.96 -0.26 19.17
N LYS A 30 1.16 -1.57 19.05
CA LYS A 30 2.34 -2.13 18.33
C LYS A 30 2.22 -1.96 16.82
N GLN A 31 3.36 -1.97 16.11
CA GLN A 31 3.36 -1.94 14.64
C GLN A 31 2.84 -3.24 14.02
N LEU A 32 2.13 -3.10 12.90
CA LEU A 32 1.75 -4.21 12.03
C LEU A 32 2.98 -4.77 11.30
N SER A 33 2.99 -6.08 11.07
CA SER A 33 4.02 -6.80 10.31
C SER A 33 3.48 -7.32 8.98
N ASN A 34 4.36 -7.66 8.05
CA ASN A 34 3.98 -8.17 6.71
C ASN A 34 3.06 -7.18 5.97
N ILE A 35 3.54 -5.95 5.83
CA ILE A 35 2.81 -4.89 5.12
C ILE A 35 3.15 -4.97 3.63
N PHE A 36 2.13 -5.00 2.78
CA PHE A 36 2.31 -5.03 1.34
C PHE A 36 1.27 -4.20 0.57
N PRO A 37 1.64 -3.70 -0.62
CA PRO A 37 0.73 -3.02 -1.53
C PRO A 37 -0.46 -3.87 -2.00
N TYR A 38 -1.62 -3.24 -2.14
CA TYR A 38 -2.76 -3.84 -2.83
C TYR A 38 -3.47 -2.84 -3.76
N VAL A 39 -4.09 -3.38 -4.81
CA VAL A 39 -4.95 -2.64 -5.73
C VAL A 39 -6.27 -3.39 -5.91
N THR A 40 -7.39 -2.69 -5.79
CA THR A 40 -8.71 -3.17 -6.16
C THR A 40 -9.27 -2.33 -7.32
N LYS A 41 -10.50 -2.65 -7.73
CA LYS A 41 -11.23 -1.87 -8.74
C LYS A 41 -11.35 -0.40 -8.33
N ASN A 42 -11.56 -0.13 -7.04
CA ASN A 42 -11.93 1.19 -6.54
C ASN A 42 -10.87 1.81 -5.61
N TYR A 43 -9.89 1.03 -5.14
CA TYR A 43 -8.94 1.49 -4.11
C TYR A 43 -7.51 1.05 -4.40
N VAL A 44 -6.58 1.83 -3.87
CA VAL A 44 -5.14 1.57 -3.85
C VAL A 44 -4.67 1.78 -2.42
N GLY A 45 -3.88 0.87 -1.88
CA GLY A 45 -3.60 0.89 -0.46
C GLY A 45 -2.46 0.00 -0.01
N ILE A 46 -2.34 -0.13 1.30
CA ILE A 46 -1.45 -1.04 2.00
C ILE A 46 -2.28 -1.96 2.90
N MET A 47 -1.91 -3.22 2.96
CA MET A 47 -2.52 -4.22 3.83
C MET A 47 -1.45 -4.82 4.73
N SER A 48 -1.86 -5.23 5.93
CA SER A 48 -1.06 -6.06 6.82
C SER A 48 -1.73 -7.42 7.05
N GLU A 49 -0.90 -8.47 7.14
CA GLU A 49 -1.32 -9.80 7.56
C GLU A 49 -0.91 -10.18 8.99
N GLY A 50 -0.24 -9.29 9.70
CA GLY A 50 0.32 -9.60 11.01
C GLY A 50 0.19 -8.46 12.00
N CYS A 51 -0.09 -8.83 13.25
CA CYS A 51 0.09 -7.96 14.39
C CYS A 51 0.91 -8.69 15.46
N SER A 52 1.84 -7.97 16.09
CA SER A 52 2.72 -8.54 17.12
C SER A 52 2.05 -8.77 18.48
N CYS A 53 0.77 -8.41 18.65
CA CYS A 53 -0.02 -8.68 19.85
C CYS A 53 -1.20 -9.64 19.60
N GLY A 54 -1.28 -10.29 18.44
CA GLY A 54 -2.34 -11.25 18.10
C GLY A 54 -2.65 -11.29 16.60
N ILE A 55 -3.72 -11.96 16.22
CA ILE A 55 -4.15 -12.01 14.81
C ILE A 55 -4.89 -10.70 14.49
N GLY A 56 -4.36 -9.92 13.56
CA GLY A 56 -5.01 -8.68 13.12
C GLY A 56 -4.65 -8.38 11.67
N LYS A 57 -5.66 -8.41 10.78
CA LYS A 57 -5.56 -7.86 9.43
C LYS A 57 -6.09 -6.44 9.43
N LYS A 58 -5.33 -5.50 8.88
CA LYS A 58 -5.75 -4.09 8.74
C LYS A 58 -5.56 -3.65 7.31
N LEU A 59 -6.57 -2.97 6.77
CA LEU A 59 -6.59 -2.44 5.42
C LEU A 59 -6.60 -0.91 5.50
N SER A 60 -5.80 -0.24 4.68
CA SER A 60 -5.89 1.21 4.53
C SER A 60 -5.62 1.59 3.08
N GLY A 61 -6.45 2.45 2.51
CA GLY A 61 -6.36 2.81 1.10
C GLY A 61 -7.06 4.12 0.78
N VAL A 62 -6.70 4.68 -0.36
CA VAL A 62 -7.30 5.88 -0.93
C VAL A 62 -8.13 5.51 -2.17
N PRO A 63 -9.18 6.28 -2.52
CA PRO A 63 -9.94 6.05 -3.73
C PRO A 63 -9.05 6.11 -4.96
N ARG A 64 -9.28 5.19 -5.88
CA ARG A 64 -8.64 5.16 -7.19
C ARG A 64 -9.37 6.18 -8.09
N ASN A 65 -9.04 7.48 -7.97
CA ASN A 65 -9.54 8.45 -8.95
C ASN A 65 -8.91 8.13 -10.33
N GLU A 66 -9.65 8.37 -11.43
CA GLU A 66 -9.17 8.07 -12.79
C GLU A 66 -7.89 8.86 -13.16
N GLU A 67 -7.62 9.98 -12.48
CA GLU A 67 -6.41 10.78 -12.65
C GLU A 67 -5.14 10.09 -12.06
N CYS A 68 -5.26 9.45 -10.90
CA CYS A 68 -4.18 8.66 -10.29
C CYS A 68 -3.77 7.49 -11.18
N LYS A 69 -4.73 6.85 -11.86
CA LYS A 69 -4.52 5.71 -12.77
C LYS A 69 -3.45 5.98 -13.84
N HIS A 70 -3.45 7.18 -14.42
CA HIS A 70 -2.50 7.57 -15.47
C HIS A 70 -1.07 7.67 -14.93
N ASN A 71 -0.91 8.24 -13.74
CA ASN A 71 0.39 8.39 -13.08
C ASN A 71 0.97 7.05 -12.64
N ILE A 72 0.14 6.11 -12.20
CA ILE A 72 0.59 4.76 -11.78
C ILE A 72 1.06 3.94 -12.98
N LEU A 73 0.30 3.92 -14.07
CA LEU A 73 0.68 3.17 -15.27
C LEU A 73 1.99 3.69 -15.86
N ASN A 74 2.17 5.02 -15.90
CA ASN A 74 3.41 5.66 -16.32
C ASN A 74 4.58 5.37 -15.36
N ALA A 75 4.35 5.40 -14.04
CA ALA A 75 5.39 5.07 -13.07
C ALA A 75 5.79 3.58 -13.12
N MET A 76 4.83 2.68 -13.32
CA MET A 76 5.08 1.25 -13.47
C MET A 76 5.81 0.92 -14.77
N GLN A 77 5.47 1.57 -15.89
CA GLN A 77 6.21 1.40 -17.15
C GLN A 77 7.65 1.89 -17.04
N LYS A 78 7.89 3.03 -16.39
CA LYS A 78 9.26 3.55 -16.18
C LYS A 78 10.13 2.64 -15.32
N LEU A 79 9.55 1.95 -14.34
CA LEU A 79 10.27 1.04 -13.44
C LEU A 79 10.53 -0.35 -14.05
N ILE A 80 9.95 -0.66 -15.22
CA ILE A 80 10.16 -1.93 -15.93
C ILE A 80 11.23 -1.80 -17.03
N THR A 81 11.56 -0.57 -17.44
CA THR A 81 12.55 -0.26 -18.48
C THR A 81 13.89 0.28 -17.97
N GLU A 82 14.11 0.31 -16.66
CA GLU A 82 15.41 0.57 -16.00
C GLU A 82 15.88 -0.70 -15.28
#